data_AF-A0A6M3LWQ1-F1
#
_entry.id   AF-A0A6M3LWQ1-F1
#
_cell.length_a   1.000
_cell.length_b   1.000
_cell.length_c   1.000
_cell.angle_alpha   90.00
_cell.angle_beta   90.00
_cell.angle_gamma   90.00
#
_symmetry.space_group_name_H-M   'P 1'
#
loop_
_entity.id
_entity.type
_entity.pdbx_description
1 polymer ?
#
loop_
_entity_poly.entity_id
_entity_poly.type
_entity_poly.pdbx_seq_one_letter_code
_entity_poly.pdbx_strand_id
1 'polypeptide(L)' 'MANKSVTQIKKIILTLKKKLSKKKVYENFGDKEIRQLQEFVGNAYDYPYEIRLEIQKITNEFSNWCYHFSG' A
#
# COMPACT_ATOMS: atom_id res chain seq x y z
N MET A 1 -8.38 -12.80 12.96
CA MET A 1 -8.72 -11.52 12.28
C MET A 1 -9.19 -11.85 10.87
N ALA A 2 -10.17 -11.13 10.31
CA ALA A 2 -10.62 -11.39 8.95
C ALA A 2 -9.64 -10.76 7.93
N ASN A 3 -9.03 -11.61 7.10
CA ASN A 3 -8.13 -11.22 6.02
C ASN A 3 -8.82 -10.27 5.03
N LYS A 4 -8.08 -9.27 4.52
CA LYS A 4 -8.60 -8.31 3.53
C LYS A 4 -8.47 -8.87 2.12
N SER A 5 -9.51 -8.77 1.30
CA SER A 5 -9.37 -9.19 -0.08
C SER A 5 -8.37 -8.30 -0.84
N VAL A 6 -7.72 -8.85 -1.85
CA VAL A 6 -6.85 -8.09 -2.77
C VAL A 6 -7.58 -6.85 -3.31
N THR A 7 -8.87 -6.98 -3.64
CA THR A 7 -9.69 -5.86 -4.11
C THR A 7 -9.81 -4.74 -3.07
N GLN A 8 -9.96 -5.07 -1.79
CA GLN A 8 -9.97 -4.07 -0.71
C GLN A 8 -8.61 -3.38 -0.58
N ILE A 9 -7.52 -4.14 -0.71
CA ILE A 9 -6.15 -3.62 -0.65
C ILE A 9 -5.88 -2.66 -1.83
N LYS A 10 -6.30 -3.02 -3.06
CA LYS A 10 -6.21 -2.14 -4.24
C LYS A 10 -7.01 -0.85 -4.05
N LYS A 11 -8.21 -0.92 -3.45
CA LYS A 11 -9.04 0.28 -3.16
C LYS A 11 -8.38 1.23 -2.16
N ILE A 12 -7.75 0.72 -1.10
CA ILE A 12 -7.04 1.58 -0.14
C ILE A 12 -5.81 2.21 -0.80
N ILE A 13 -5.04 1.48 -1.61
CA ILE A 13 -3.91 2.02 -2.37
C ILE A 13 -4.34 3.22 -3.23
N LEU A 14 -5.44 3.09 -3.98
CA LEU A 14 -5.96 4.22 -4.78
C LEU A 14 -6.33 5.42 -3.93
N THR A 15 -6.89 5.20 -2.75
CA THR A 15 -7.25 6.26 -1.80
C THR A 15 -6.01 6.96 -1.25
N LEU A 16 -4.99 6.19 -0.88
CA LEU A 16 -3.71 6.72 -0.39
C LEU A 16 -2.98 7.49 -1.49
N LYS A 17 -2.94 6.99 -2.74
CA LYS A 17 -2.40 7.71 -3.89
C LYS A 17 -3.09 9.06 -4.11
N LYS A 18 -4.43 9.11 -4.09
CA LYS A 18 -5.20 10.37 -4.22
C LYS A 18 -4.95 11.36 -3.07
N LYS A 19 -4.67 10.85 -1.88
CA LYS A 19 -4.31 11.68 -0.72
C LYS A 19 -2.89 12.23 -0.87
N LEU A 20 -1.95 11.41 -1.34
CA LEU A 20 -0.55 11.77 -1.57
C LEU A 20 -0.39 12.75 -2.72
N SER A 21 -1.14 12.60 -3.81
CA SER A 21 -1.09 13.51 -4.97
C SER A 21 -1.52 14.94 -4.66
N LYS A 22 -2.13 15.19 -3.49
CA LYS A 22 -2.51 16.53 -3.01
C LYS A 22 -1.48 17.15 -2.07
N LYS A 23 -0.43 16.40 -1.71
CA LYS A 23 0.62 16.83 -0.78
C LYS A 23 1.86 17.23 -1.57
N LYS A 24 2.61 18.20 -1.03
CA LYS A 24 3.97 18.50 -1.51
C LYS A 24 4.89 17.31 -1.22
N VAL A 25 5.83 17.04 -2.12
CA VAL A 25 6.87 16.02 -1.95
C VAL A 25 7.94 16.52 -0.96
N TYR A 26 8.39 15.64 -0.06
CA TYR A 26 9.43 15.87 0.93
C TYR A 26 10.18 14.55 1.23
N GLU A 27 11.27 14.62 2.01
CA GLU A 27 12.24 13.52 2.24
C GLU A 27 11.63 12.17 2.69
N ASN A 28 10.45 12.18 3.32
CA ASN A 28 9.73 10.99 3.79
C ASN A 28 8.33 10.87 3.17
N PHE A 29 8.20 11.28 1.90
CA PHE A 29 6.92 11.25 1.20
C PHE A 29 6.41 9.82 1.04
N GLY A 30 5.20 9.58 1.58
CA GLY A 30 4.53 8.29 1.47
C GLY A 30 4.79 7.32 2.63
N ASP A 31 5.78 7.55 3.49
CA ASP A 31 6.10 6.64 4.61
C ASP A 31 4.91 6.39 5.54
N LYS A 32 4.17 7.45 5.88
CA LYS A 32 2.95 7.35 6.68
C LYS A 32 1.90 6.50 5.97
N GLU A 33 1.73 6.69 4.68
CA GLU A 33 0.73 5.96 3.89
C GLU A 33 1.16 4.50 3.61
N ILE A 34 2.45 4.22 3.46
CA ILE A 34 3.01 2.85 3.41
C ILE A 34 2.71 2.13 4.72
N ARG A 35 2.98 2.77 5.86
CA ARG A 35 2.64 2.21 7.18
C ARG A 35 1.13 1.96 7.33
N GLN A 36 0.29 2.92 6.89
CA GLN A 36 -1.16 2.74 6.89
C GLN A 36 -1.60 1.54 6.04
N LEU A 37 -0.95 1.31 4.90
CA LEU A 37 -1.22 0.15 4.06
C LEU A 37 -0.81 -1.16 4.75
N GLN A 38 0.37 -1.20 5.37
CA GLN A 38 0.86 -2.37 6.11
C GLN A 38 -0.05 -2.74 7.29
N GLU A 39 -0.46 -1.74 8.08
CA GLU A 39 -1.41 -1.92 9.18
C GLU A 39 -2.78 -2.42 8.68
N PHE A 40 -3.24 -1.95 7.50
CA PHE A 40 -4.49 -2.41 6.91
C PHE A 40 -4.43 -3.85 6.39
N VAL A 41 -3.29 -4.24 5.77
CA VAL A 41 -3.06 -5.60 5.25
C VAL A 41 -2.92 -6.59 6.40
N GLY A 42 -2.30 -6.19 7.50
CA GLY A 42 -2.00 -7.06 8.63
C GLY A 42 -0.87 -8.03 8.30
N ASN A 43 -0.88 -9.20 8.94
CA ASN A 43 0.14 -10.21 8.71
C ASN A 43 -0.05 -10.90 7.34
N ALA A 44 0.90 -10.69 6.42
CA ALA A 44 0.84 -11.28 5.08
C ALA A 44 0.86 -12.82 5.08
N TYR A 45 1.34 -13.47 6.16
CA TYR A 45 1.36 -14.93 6.30
C TYR A 45 -0.01 -15.52 6.66
N ASP A 46 -0.99 -14.70 7.03
CA ASP A 46 -2.35 -15.17 7.28
C ASP A 46 -3.10 -15.46 5.97
N TYR A 47 -2.54 -15.07 4.82
CA TYR A 47 -3.13 -15.24 3.49
C TYR A 47 -2.63 -16.52 2.80
N PRO A 48 -3.46 -17.14 1.95
CA PRO A 48 -3.00 -18.20 1.04
C PRO A 48 -1.80 -17.74 0.21
N TYR A 49 -0.89 -18.67 -0.13
CA TYR A 49 0.37 -18.36 -0.80
C TYR A 49 0.20 -17.48 -2.05
N GLU A 50 -0.72 -17.83 -2.94
CA GLU A 50 -0.96 -17.09 -4.19
C GLU A 50 -1.44 -15.65 -3.92
N ILE A 51 -2.35 -15.49 -2.95
CA ILE A 51 -2.86 -14.18 -2.52
C ILE A 51 -1.77 -13.36 -1.87
N ARG A 52 -0.93 -13.99 -1.04
CA ARG A 52 0.22 -13.34 -0.39
C ARG A 52 1.18 -12.76 -1.43
N LEU A 53 1.50 -13.51 -2.49
CA LEU A 53 2.35 -13.02 -3.57
C LEU A 53 1.76 -11.80 -4.26
N GLU A 54 0.45 -11.82 -4.53
CA GLU A 54 -0.22 -10.66 -5.14
C GLU A 54 -0.21 -9.45 -4.19
N ILE A 55 -0.47 -9.64 -2.90
CA ILE A 55 -0.40 -8.58 -1.88
C ILE A 55 1.01 -7.98 -1.78
N GLN A 56 2.04 -8.83 -1.72
CA GLN A 56 3.44 -8.37 -1.70
C GLN A 56 3.79 -7.56 -2.95
N LYS A 57 3.35 -8.02 -4.13
CA LYS A 57 3.54 -7.30 -5.38
C LYS A 57 2.90 -5.91 -5.34
N ILE A 58 1.61 -5.80 -5.00
CA ILE A 58 0.90 -4.50 -5.05
C ILE A 58 1.37 -3.52 -3.95
N THR A 59 1.76 -4.03 -2.78
CA THR A 59 2.30 -3.19 -1.69
C THR A 59 3.70 -2.68 -2.04
N ASN A 60 4.53 -3.50 -2.69
CA ASN A 60 5.84 -3.09 -3.19
C ASN A 60 5.70 -2.05 -4.32
N GLU A 61 4.79 -2.27 -5.28
CA GLU A 61 4.47 -1.30 -6.34
C GLU A 61 4.02 0.05 -5.77
N PHE A 62 3.22 0.04 -4.70
CA PHE A 62 2.81 1.29 -4.03
C PHE A 62 3.98 1.99 -3.34
N SER A 63 4.85 1.25 -2.65
CA SER A 63 6.02 1.81 -1.98
C SER A 63 7.00 2.41 -2.99
N ASN A 64 7.28 1.68 -4.08
CA ASN A 64 8.09 2.16 -5.19
C ASN A 64 7.49 3.43 -5.83
N TRP A 65 6.17 3.45 -6.03
CA TRP A 65 5.49 4.66 -6.51
C TRP A 65 5.69 5.86 -5.58
N CYS A 66 5.68 5.67 -4.25
CA CYS A 66 5.95 6.76 -3.31
C CYS A 66 7.38 7.30 -3.43
N TYR A 67 8.39 6.41 -3.52
CA TYR A 67 9.80 6.82 -3.63
C TYR A 67 10.15 7.52 -4.94
N HIS A 68 9.41 7.23 -6.01
CA HIS A 68 9.61 7.86 -7.32
C HIS A 68 8.57 8.93 -7.68
N PHE A 69 7.70 9.31 -6.73
CA PHE A 69 6.69 10.31 -7.00
C PHE A 69 7.34 11.70 -7.10
N SER A 70 7.32 12.29 -8.30
CA SER A 70 7.96 13.59 -8.56
C SER A 70 7.03 14.80 -8.38
N GLY A 71 5.74 14.60 -8.10
CA GLY A 71 4.76 15.70 -7.91
C GLY A 71 4.31 16.33 -9.22
#